data_AF-A0A179CUN7-F1
#
_entry.id   AF-A0A179CUN7-F1
#
_cell.length_a   1.000
_cell.length_b   1.000
_cell.length_c   1.000
_cell.angle_alpha   90.00
_cell.angle_beta   90.00
_cell.angle_gamma   90.00
#
_symmetry.space_group_name_H-M   'P 1'
#
loop_
_entity.id
_entity.type
_entity.pdbx_description
1 polymer ?
#
loop_
_entity_poly.entity_id
_entity_poly.type
_entity_poly.pdbx_seq_one_letter_code
_entity_poly.pdbx_strand_id
1 'polypeptide(L)'
;MHKKLGIILTAGLSLFLTGCSKVSLSTTAKTYSPDEMVAVVKGHTANQNTVTYQISNGAKHSVKVHDKTFVIQVPASDQQQKVKITAAHGGQQQQQTVTVNAAKKLGNYQQIVQKYNQMVVMSKLSPQEVQILKAAAALKKAPSSPNPQLMQQMKQAQQVEQRVQQLQSTTKSEQLPVQLNGIHNAVDNSAYTLRLNVKNGDLMGATMMIPVKSFKDKAQAQQFGTAFALFSQALGANGKQVMHEFESKTKNQDKTQTTSKTIINHGIKYSIGFSTTELYVYITKA
;
A
#
# COMPACT_ATOMS: atom_id res chain seq x y z
N MET A 1 21.94 -39.95 -83.25
CA MET A 1 20.50 -39.59 -83.25
C MET A 1 19.95 -39.80 -81.85
N HIS A 2 19.40 -38.73 -81.24
CA HIS A 2 18.32 -38.64 -80.23
C HIS A 2 18.14 -39.80 -79.23
N LYS A 3 18.09 -39.62 -77.89
CA LYS A 3 17.24 -38.68 -77.13
C LYS A 3 17.63 -38.70 -75.62
N LYS A 4 17.46 -37.56 -74.96
CA LYS A 4 17.58 -37.33 -73.50
C LYS A 4 16.32 -37.79 -72.74
N LEU A 5 16.48 -38.06 -71.43
CA LEU A 5 15.56 -37.92 -70.26
C LEU A 5 15.70 -39.14 -69.33
N GLY A 6 15.73 -39.06 -68.00
CA GLY A 6 15.56 -37.93 -67.08
C GLY A 6 15.71 -38.45 -65.64
N ILE A 7 16.37 -37.66 -64.80
CA ILE A 7 16.51 -37.87 -63.36
C ILE A 7 15.18 -37.48 -62.69
N ILE A 8 14.61 -38.38 -61.89
CA ILE A 8 13.52 -38.02 -60.96
C ILE A 8 14.06 -38.20 -59.54
N LEU A 9 14.55 -37.09 -58.98
CA LEU A 9 14.70 -36.90 -57.54
C LEU A 9 13.32 -36.56 -56.98
N THR A 10 12.63 -37.53 -56.40
CA THR A 10 11.46 -37.27 -55.56
C THR A 10 11.93 -36.77 -54.20
N ALA A 11 12.16 -35.46 -54.11
CA ALA A 11 12.20 -34.75 -52.84
C ALA A 11 10.79 -34.78 -52.24
N GLY A 12 10.59 -35.67 -51.26
CA GLY A 12 9.39 -35.68 -50.43
C GLY A 12 9.29 -34.37 -49.67
N LEU A 13 8.48 -33.45 -50.19
CA LEU A 13 8.09 -32.22 -49.51
C LEU A 13 7.13 -32.59 -48.37
N SER A 14 7.70 -33.02 -47.24
CA SER A 14 6.97 -33.09 -45.98
C SER A 14 6.59 -31.67 -45.56
N LEU A 15 5.41 -31.23 -46.00
CA LEU A 15 4.69 -30.10 -45.44
C LEU A 15 4.43 -30.43 -43.97
N PHE A 16 5.36 -30.04 -43.10
CA PHE A 16 5.01 -29.81 -41.71
C PHE A 16 3.95 -28.71 -41.73
N LEU A 17 2.67 -29.08 -41.66
CA LEU A 17 1.65 -28.22 -41.11
C LEU A 17 1.99 -28.03 -39.63
N THR A 18 3.03 -27.22 -39.35
CA THR A 18 3.10 -26.54 -38.08
C THR A 18 1.92 -25.58 -38.10
N GLY A 19 0.78 -26.01 -37.55
CA GLY A 19 -0.18 -25.11 -36.96
C GLY A 19 0.51 -24.37 -35.83
N CYS A 20 1.44 -23.47 -36.18
CA CYS A 20 2.10 -22.54 -35.30
C CYS A 20 1.00 -21.63 -34.77
N SER A 21 0.42 -22.02 -33.65
CA SER A 21 -0.50 -21.20 -32.88
C SER A 21 0.28 -19.94 -32.52
N LYS A 22 0.09 -18.87 -33.32
CA LYS A 22 0.81 -17.61 -33.16
C LYS A 22 0.64 -17.13 -31.73
N VAL A 23 1.75 -16.96 -31.01
CA VAL A 23 1.75 -16.31 -29.70
C VAL A 23 1.25 -14.89 -29.89
N SER A 24 0.21 -14.50 -29.16
CA SER A 24 -0.30 -13.13 -29.17
C SER A 24 -0.17 -12.53 -27.78
N LEU A 25 0.14 -11.23 -27.73
CA LEU A 25 0.24 -10.47 -26.49
C LEU A 25 -0.21 -9.04 -26.75
N SER A 26 -1.19 -8.58 -25.99
CA SER A 26 -1.64 -7.18 -26.02
C SER A 26 -1.96 -6.68 -24.62
N THR A 27 -1.93 -5.37 -24.45
CA THR A 27 -2.37 -4.68 -23.23
C THR A 27 -3.51 -3.73 -23.58
N THR A 28 -4.39 -3.46 -22.63
CA THR A 28 -5.54 -2.56 -22.84
C THR A 28 -5.14 -1.10 -23.04
N ALA A 29 -3.95 -0.72 -22.58
CA ALA A 29 -3.35 0.59 -22.77
C ALA A 29 -1.82 0.47 -22.89
N LYS A 30 -1.18 1.53 -23.38
CA LYS A 30 0.30 1.66 -23.39
C LYS A 30 0.82 2.33 -22.11
N THR A 31 -0.02 3.14 -21.47
CA THR A 31 0.29 3.87 -20.25
C THR A 31 -0.80 3.64 -19.23
N TYR A 32 -0.40 3.39 -17.99
CA TYR A 32 -1.27 3.21 -16.84
C TYR A 32 -0.89 4.21 -15.75
N SER A 33 -1.86 4.67 -14.99
CA SER A 33 -1.61 5.44 -13.77
C SER A 33 -1.93 4.56 -12.56
N PRO A 34 -1.13 4.63 -11.49
CA PRO A 34 -1.53 4.03 -10.22
C PRO A 34 -2.86 4.58 -9.76
N ASP A 35 -3.75 3.68 -9.34
CA ASP A 35 -4.91 4.03 -8.54
C ASP A 35 -4.67 3.46 -7.14
N GLU A 36 -4.89 4.28 -6.13
CA GLU A 36 -4.63 3.89 -4.73
C GLU A 36 -3.16 3.44 -4.51
N MET A 37 -2.90 2.16 -4.25
CA MET A 37 -1.54 1.66 -4.01
C MET A 37 -0.85 1.03 -5.23
N VAL A 38 -1.58 0.72 -6.31
CA VAL A 38 -1.06 -0.04 -7.45
C VAL A 38 -1.59 0.48 -8.80
N ALA A 39 -0.82 0.33 -9.87
CA ALA A 39 -1.37 0.38 -11.22
C ALA A 39 -1.80 -1.02 -11.65
N VAL A 40 -3.01 -1.14 -12.19
CA VAL A 40 -3.57 -2.41 -12.67
C VAL A 40 -3.37 -2.51 -14.18
N VAL A 41 -2.31 -3.20 -14.58
CA VAL A 41 -2.02 -3.47 -15.99
C VAL A 41 -2.82 -4.69 -16.44
N LYS A 42 -3.72 -4.51 -17.40
CA LYS A 42 -4.57 -5.56 -17.95
C LYS A 42 -4.21 -5.84 -19.40
N GLY A 43 -4.31 -7.09 -19.81
CA GLY A 43 -4.05 -7.47 -21.19
C GLY A 43 -4.55 -8.85 -21.55
N HIS A 44 -4.30 -9.23 -22.80
CA HIS A 44 -4.77 -10.48 -23.37
C HIS A 44 -3.62 -11.27 -24.00
N THR A 45 -3.73 -12.59 -23.96
CA THR A 45 -2.82 -13.50 -24.66
C THR A 45 -3.57 -14.76 -25.11
N ALA A 46 -3.23 -15.28 -26.28
CA ALA A 46 -3.78 -16.54 -26.78
C ALA A 46 -2.82 -17.71 -26.54
N ASN A 47 -3.40 -18.88 -26.26
CA ASN A 47 -2.71 -20.17 -26.16
C ASN A 47 -1.65 -20.24 -25.04
N GLN A 48 -1.75 -19.36 -24.03
CA GLN A 48 -0.87 -19.36 -22.85
C GLN A 48 -1.66 -19.42 -21.55
N ASN A 49 -1.13 -20.16 -20.58
CA ASN A 49 -1.67 -20.22 -19.23
C ASN A 49 -0.96 -19.24 -18.27
N THR A 50 0.15 -18.64 -18.69
CA THR A 50 0.91 -17.67 -17.90
C THR A 50 1.54 -16.59 -18.77
N VAL A 51 1.77 -15.41 -18.19
CA VAL A 51 2.68 -14.40 -18.75
C VAL A 51 3.74 -14.05 -17.71
N THR A 52 4.97 -13.84 -18.16
CA THR A 52 6.06 -13.35 -17.32
C THR A 52 6.15 -11.83 -17.46
N TYR A 53 6.45 -11.12 -16.37
CA TYR A 53 6.64 -9.69 -16.39
C TYR A 53 7.83 -9.27 -15.53
N GLN A 54 8.38 -8.10 -15.84
CA GLN A 54 9.46 -7.47 -15.10
C GLN A 54 9.14 -5.98 -14.95
N ILE A 55 9.18 -5.49 -13.71
CA ILE A 55 9.00 -4.07 -13.41
C ILE A 55 10.39 -3.42 -13.36
N SER A 56 10.64 -2.50 -14.29
CA SER A 56 11.94 -1.86 -14.52
C SER A 56 13.05 -2.90 -14.61
N ASN A 57 14.11 -2.77 -13.81
CA ASN A 57 15.22 -3.74 -13.74
C ASN A 57 15.07 -4.72 -12.57
N GLY A 58 13.86 -4.88 -12.02
CA GLY A 58 13.58 -5.77 -10.91
C GLY A 58 13.59 -7.25 -11.30
N ALA A 59 13.19 -8.10 -10.36
CA ALA A 59 13.03 -9.53 -10.61
C ALA A 59 11.93 -9.80 -11.66
N LYS A 60 12.05 -10.93 -12.36
CA LYS A 60 10.97 -11.46 -13.19
C LYS A 60 9.94 -12.15 -12.30
N HIS A 61 8.68 -11.96 -12.64
CA HIS A 61 7.52 -12.54 -11.98
C HIS A 61 6.60 -13.17 -13.02
N SER A 62 5.69 -14.03 -12.61
CA SER A 62 4.70 -14.63 -13.51
C SER A 62 3.30 -14.52 -12.93
N VAL A 63 2.32 -14.27 -13.79
CA VAL A 63 0.89 -14.32 -13.44
C VAL A 63 0.18 -15.34 -14.31
N LYS A 64 -0.85 -15.96 -13.74
CA LYS A 64 -1.74 -16.85 -14.48
C LYS A 64 -2.61 -16.04 -15.44
N VAL A 65 -2.93 -16.69 -16.56
CA VAL A 65 -3.89 -16.21 -17.55
C VAL A 65 -5.19 -16.94 -17.28
N HIS A 66 -6.29 -16.19 -17.17
CA HIS A 66 -7.64 -16.71 -17.02
C HIS A 66 -8.50 -16.16 -18.15
N ASP A 67 -9.17 -17.03 -18.91
CA ASP A 67 -9.99 -16.65 -20.07
C ASP A 67 -9.26 -15.68 -21.02
N LYS A 68 -8.03 -16.07 -21.38
CA LYS A 68 -7.12 -15.30 -22.25
C LYS A 68 -6.74 -13.91 -21.69
N THR A 69 -7.08 -13.61 -20.45
CA THR A 69 -6.82 -12.32 -19.79
C THR A 69 -5.80 -12.48 -18.68
N PHE A 70 -4.92 -11.49 -18.53
CA PHE A 70 -4.02 -11.38 -17.39
C PHE A 70 -4.16 -10.02 -16.71
N VAL A 71 -3.83 -9.99 -15.42
CA VAL A 71 -3.78 -8.78 -14.61
C VAL A 71 -2.47 -8.75 -13.85
N ILE A 72 -1.72 -7.67 -13.99
CA ILE A 72 -0.47 -7.41 -13.27
C ILE A 72 -0.69 -6.18 -12.38
N GLN A 73 -0.46 -6.34 -11.08
CA GLN A 73 -0.47 -5.23 -10.13
C GLN A 73 0.96 -4.70 -9.97
N VAL A 74 1.16 -3.43 -10.33
CA VAL A 74 2.45 -2.75 -10.24
C VAL A 74 2.39 -1.81 -9.04
N PRO A 75 3.17 -2.03 -7.97
CA PRO A 75 3.21 -1.13 -6.83
C PRO A 75 3.56 0.30 -7.28
N ALA A 76 2.78 1.27 -6.82
CA ALA A 76 3.02 2.68 -7.10
C ALA A 76 4.42 3.10 -6.66
N SER A 77 5.06 3.99 -7.42
CA SER A 77 6.37 4.58 -7.14
C SER A 77 6.33 6.06 -7.47
N ASP A 78 7.22 6.83 -6.84
CA ASP A 78 7.51 8.23 -7.15
C ASP A 78 8.26 8.42 -8.49
N GLN A 79 8.63 7.31 -9.13
CA GLN A 79 9.33 7.26 -10.40
C GLN A 79 8.46 6.57 -11.44
N GLN A 80 8.61 6.96 -12.70
CA GLN A 80 8.01 6.23 -13.81
C GLN A 80 8.60 4.82 -13.88
N GLN A 81 7.75 3.82 -14.11
CA GLN A 81 8.14 2.41 -14.19
C GLN A 81 7.83 1.87 -15.59
N LYS A 82 8.73 1.03 -16.12
CA LYS A 82 8.47 0.28 -17.37
C LYS A 82 8.16 -1.16 -17.01
N VAL A 83 7.05 -1.70 -17.52
CA VAL A 83 6.68 -3.10 -17.30
C VAL A 83 6.88 -3.85 -18.60
N LYS A 84 7.88 -4.72 -18.63
CA LYS A 84 8.12 -5.61 -19.76
C LYS A 84 7.34 -6.89 -19.53
N ILE A 85 6.45 -7.23 -20.44
CA ILE A 85 5.56 -8.40 -20.38
C ILE A 85 5.96 -9.32 -21.51
N THR A 86 6.01 -10.61 -21.22
CA THR A 86 6.44 -11.66 -22.14
C THR A 86 5.44 -12.81 -22.12
N ALA A 87 5.02 -13.23 -23.31
CA ALA A 87 4.30 -14.48 -23.56
C ALA A 87 5.19 -15.37 -24.43
N ALA A 88 5.33 -16.65 -24.09
CA ALA A 88 6.20 -17.58 -24.83
C ALA A 88 5.58 -18.98 -24.89
N HIS A 89 5.66 -19.62 -26.07
CA HIS A 89 5.18 -20.99 -26.30
C HIS A 89 5.84 -21.61 -27.52
N GLY A 90 6.23 -22.88 -27.41
CA GLY A 90 6.80 -23.64 -28.52
C GLY A 90 7.99 -22.96 -29.18
N GLY A 91 8.87 -22.32 -28.39
CA GLY A 91 10.03 -21.57 -28.90
C GLY A 91 9.74 -20.20 -29.50
N GLN A 92 8.47 -19.80 -29.61
CA GLN A 92 8.04 -18.47 -30.04
C GLN A 92 7.82 -17.57 -28.82
N GLN A 93 8.14 -16.28 -28.95
CA GLN A 93 7.96 -15.29 -27.90
C GLN A 93 7.40 -13.99 -28.46
N GLN A 94 6.51 -13.35 -27.70
CA GLN A 94 6.08 -11.97 -27.90
C GLN A 94 6.36 -11.15 -26.66
N GLN A 95 6.74 -9.89 -26.86
CA GLN A 95 7.00 -8.94 -25.78
C GLN A 95 6.17 -7.68 -25.98
N GLN A 96 5.68 -7.13 -24.87
CA GLN A 96 5.04 -5.82 -24.82
C GLN A 96 5.65 -5.02 -23.68
N THR A 97 5.89 -3.74 -23.89
CA THR A 97 6.34 -2.84 -22.82
C THR A 97 5.29 -1.76 -22.60
N VAL A 98 4.85 -1.62 -21.36
CA VAL A 98 3.94 -0.54 -20.95
C VAL A 98 4.61 0.37 -19.93
N THR A 99 4.12 1.59 -19.84
CA THR A 99 4.58 2.58 -18.88
C THR A 99 3.59 2.72 -17.74
N VAL A 100 4.08 2.75 -16.51
CA VAL A 100 3.31 3.15 -15.33
C VAL A 100 3.80 4.52 -14.89
N ASN A 101 2.88 5.48 -14.80
CA ASN A 101 3.18 6.85 -14.39
C ASN A 101 3.65 6.91 -12.94
N ALA A 102 4.50 7.89 -12.64
CA ALA A 102 4.87 8.20 -11.27
C ALA A 102 3.64 8.67 -10.47
N ALA A 103 3.55 8.24 -9.22
CA ALA A 103 2.57 8.71 -8.25
C ALA A 103 3.22 9.70 -7.28
N LYS A 104 2.43 10.62 -6.75
CA LYS A 104 2.89 11.50 -5.68
C LYS A 104 2.98 10.72 -4.38
N LYS A 105 4.11 10.85 -3.68
CA LYS A 105 4.30 10.28 -2.34
C LYS A 105 3.50 11.01 -1.26
N LEU A 106 3.08 10.28 -0.23
CA LEU A 106 2.49 10.81 0.99
C LEU A 106 3.52 11.52 1.87
N GLY A 107 4.77 11.06 1.85
CA GLY A 107 5.89 11.67 2.57
C GLY A 107 7.01 10.68 2.85
N ASN A 108 8.05 11.14 3.56
CA ASN A 108 9.15 10.29 3.99
C ASN A 108 8.67 9.30 5.07
N TYR A 109 8.91 8.01 4.86
CA TYR A 109 8.38 6.95 5.73
C TYR A 109 8.94 7.02 7.15
N GLN A 110 10.24 7.29 7.32
CA GLN A 110 10.86 7.37 8.65
C GLN A 110 10.23 8.49 9.50
N GLN A 111 10.01 9.67 8.90
CA GLN A 111 9.35 10.78 9.58
C GLN A 111 7.90 10.44 9.97
N ILE A 112 7.17 9.74 9.11
CA ILE A 112 5.80 9.30 9.38
C ILE A 112 5.78 8.28 10.53
N VAL A 113 6.68 7.28 10.50
CA VAL A 113 6.80 6.25 11.56
C VAL A 113 7.12 6.90 12.91
N GLN A 114 8.10 7.81 12.95
CA GLN A 114 8.47 8.50 14.19
C GLN A 114 7.28 9.26 14.78
N LYS A 115 6.57 10.04 13.96
CA LYS A 115 5.39 10.81 14.40
C LYS A 115 4.27 9.87 14.86
N TYR A 116 3.90 8.89 14.02
CA TYR A 116 2.79 8.00 14.29
C TYR A 116 3.04 7.14 15.54
N ASN A 117 4.18 6.48 15.64
CA ASN A 117 4.49 5.60 16.76
C ASN A 117 4.57 6.38 18.08
N GLN A 118 5.12 7.60 18.06
CA GLN A 118 5.09 8.49 19.21
C GLN A 118 3.65 8.82 19.62
N MET A 119 2.79 9.19 18.66
CA MET A 119 1.39 9.51 18.94
C MET A 119 0.60 8.30 19.48
N VAL A 120 0.86 7.08 18.97
CA VAL A 120 0.25 5.85 19.47
C VAL A 120 0.59 5.65 20.95
N VAL A 121 1.86 5.79 21.33
CA VAL A 121 2.28 5.67 22.74
C VAL A 121 1.65 6.77 23.59
N MET A 122 1.70 8.03 23.12
CA MET A 122 1.14 9.16 23.84
C MET A 122 -0.38 9.08 24.01
N SER A 123 -1.10 8.43 23.08
CA SER A 123 -2.56 8.25 23.18
C SER A 123 -3.01 7.31 24.31
N LYS A 124 -2.08 6.55 24.90
CA LYS A 124 -2.36 5.66 26.03
C LYS A 124 -2.03 6.31 27.38
N LEU A 125 -1.48 7.53 27.38
CA LEU A 125 -1.21 8.30 28.59
C LEU A 125 -2.45 9.08 29.02
N SER A 126 -2.59 9.27 30.32
CA SER A 126 -3.55 10.19 30.91
C SER A 126 -3.18 11.65 30.62
N PRO A 127 -4.14 12.60 30.66
CA PRO A 127 -3.86 14.02 30.51
C PRO A 127 -2.80 14.55 31.49
N GLN A 128 -2.76 14.01 32.71
CA GLN A 128 -1.79 14.37 33.75
C GLN A 128 -0.37 13.92 33.38
N GLU A 129 -0.21 12.68 32.93
CA GLU A 129 1.09 12.16 32.46
C GLU A 129 1.62 12.96 31.26
N VAL A 130 0.74 13.36 30.33
CA VAL A 130 1.11 14.22 29.20
C VAL A 130 1.62 15.60 29.68
N GLN A 131 1.00 16.19 30.71
CA GLN A 131 1.46 17.46 31.28
C GLN A 131 2.82 17.30 31.97
N ILE A 132 3.03 16.21 32.71
CA ILE A 132 4.30 15.90 33.37
C ILE A 132 5.43 15.78 32.33
N LEU A 133 5.22 15.06 31.22
CA LEU A 133 6.22 14.95 30.15
C LEU A 133 6.56 16.30 29.50
N LYS A 134 5.56 17.16 29.27
CA LYS A 134 5.78 18.51 28.74
C LYS A 134 6.59 19.38 29.70
N ALA A 135 6.27 19.33 30.99
CA ALA A 135 7.02 20.05 32.02
C ALA A 135 8.47 19.54 32.11
N ALA A 136 8.67 18.22 32.11
CA ALA A 136 9.99 17.61 32.14
C ALA A 136 10.88 18.04 30.95
N ALA A 137 10.32 18.16 29.75
CA ALA A 137 11.05 18.65 28.58
C ALA A 137 11.48 20.12 28.69
N ALA A 138 10.71 20.95 29.39
CA ALA A 138 11.08 22.34 29.70
C ALA A 138 12.21 22.41 30.75
N LEU A 139 12.16 21.53 31.77
CA LEU A 139 13.17 21.45 32.83
C LEU A 139 14.55 21.02 32.33
N LYS A 140 14.64 20.13 31.33
CA LYS A 140 15.91 19.73 30.70
C LYS A 140 16.67 20.90 30.03
N LYS A 141 16.02 22.05 29.83
CA LYS A 141 16.62 23.26 29.25
C LYS A 141 17.00 24.32 30.29
N ALA A 142 16.70 24.09 31.57
CA ALA A 142 16.96 25.03 32.65
C ALA A 142 18.25 24.69 33.43
N PRO A 143 18.97 25.69 34.00
CA PRO A 143 20.13 25.43 34.83
C PRO A 143 19.77 24.66 36.11
N SER A 144 20.60 23.69 36.47
CA SER A 144 20.40 22.81 37.62
C SER A 144 20.46 23.60 38.92
N SER A 145 19.35 23.65 39.65
CA SER A 145 19.29 24.23 41.01
C SER A 145 18.76 23.17 41.99
N PRO A 146 19.37 23.02 43.18
CA PRO A 146 18.92 22.04 44.17
C PRO A 146 17.66 22.56 44.90
N ASN A 147 16.51 22.48 44.24
CA ASN A 147 15.19 22.76 44.83
C ASN A 147 14.46 21.42 45.13
N PRO A 148 14.00 21.17 46.36
CA PRO A 148 13.22 19.97 46.70
C PRO A 148 11.98 19.75 45.82
N GLN A 149 11.31 20.83 45.37
CA GLN A 149 10.18 20.73 44.44
C GLN A 149 10.62 20.25 43.05
N LEU A 150 11.79 20.69 42.56
CA LEU A 150 12.36 20.20 41.30
C LEU A 150 12.68 18.72 41.39
N MET A 151 13.21 18.26 42.53
CA MET A 151 13.51 16.84 42.75
C MET A 151 12.25 15.96 42.70
N GLN A 152 11.14 16.43 43.29
CA GLN A 152 9.86 15.72 43.24
C GLN A 152 9.29 15.68 41.82
N GLN A 153 9.37 16.78 41.07
CA GLN A 153 8.97 16.84 39.66
C GLN A 153 9.82 15.91 38.79
N MET A 154 11.13 15.80 39.05
CA MET A 154 12.02 14.87 38.35
C MET A 154 11.67 13.40 38.63
N LYS A 155 11.31 13.05 39.88
CA LYS A 155 10.84 11.68 40.20
C LYS A 155 9.55 11.33 39.47
N GLN A 156 8.58 12.25 39.43
CA GLN A 156 7.36 12.06 38.66
C GLN A 156 7.65 11.91 37.16
N ALA A 157 8.54 12.74 36.61
CA ALA A 157 8.96 12.65 35.22
C ALA A 157 9.59 11.28 34.90
N GLN A 158 10.47 10.76 35.77
CA GLN A 158 11.07 9.44 35.59
C GLN A 158 10.02 8.31 35.60
N GLN A 159 9.02 8.37 36.47
CA GLN A 159 7.94 7.38 36.49
C GLN A 159 7.13 7.40 35.19
N VAL A 160 6.83 8.59 34.66
CA VAL A 160 6.14 8.72 33.38
C VAL A 160 7.03 8.28 32.21
N GLU A 161 8.33 8.56 32.23
CA GLU A 161 9.29 8.07 31.22
C GLU A 161 9.36 6.52 31.22
N GLN A 162 9.36 5.86 32.39
CA GLN A 162 9.27 4.41 32.49
C GLN A 162 7.95 3.88 31.93
N ARG A 163 6.83 4.56 32.21
CA ARG A 163 5.54 4.19 31.65
C ARG A 163 5.51 4.33 30.12
N VAL A 164 6.15 5.36 29.57
CA VAL A 164 6.34 5.52 28.11
C VAL A 164 7.11 4.34 27.53
N GLN A 165 8.21 3.92 28.16
CA GLN A 165 8.99 2.75 27.71
C GLN A 165 8.18 1.45 27.77
N GLN A 166 7.39 1.25 28.83
CA GLN A 166 6.49 0.12 28.93
C GLN A 166 5.46 0.15 27.80
N LEU A 167 4.84 1.32 27.55
CA LEU A 167 3.86 1.51 26.49
C LEU A 167 4.44 1.32 25.10
N GLN A 168 5.71 1.67 24.86
CA GLN A 168 6.38 1.37 23.59
C GLN A 168 6.36 -0.12 23.26
N SER A 169 6.47 -0.97 24.27
CA SER A 169 6.42 -2.44 24.11
C SER A 169 4.98 -2.94 24.00
N THR A 170 4.08 -2.50 24.87
CA THR A 170 2.69 -3.01 24.90
C THR A 170 1.84 -2.51 23.73
N THR A 171 2.21 -1.40 23.09
CA THR A 171 1.53 -0.87 21.90
C THR A 171 2.19 -1.30 20.60
N LYS A 172 3.15 -2.24 20.63
CA LYS A 172 3.92 -2.61 19.44
C LYS A 172 3.05 -3.09 18.27
N SER A 173 1.94 -3.78 18.56
CA SER A 173 0.96 -4.23 17.56
C SER A 173 0.17 -3.10 16.91
N GLU A 174 0.18 -1.89 17.48
CA GLU A 174 -0.46 -0.69 16.92
C GLU A 174 0.57 0.25 16.27
N GLN A 175 1.86 -0.05 16.33
CA GLN A 175 2.93 0.77 15.78
C GLN A 175 3.31 0.32 14.37
N LEU A 176 3.78 1.28 13.56
CA LEU A 176 4.38 0.99 12.27
C LEU A 176 5.78 0.38 12.44
N PRO A 177 6.19 -0.55 11.57
CA PRO A 177 7.55 -1.06 11.56
C PRO A 177 8.53 0.06 11.18
N VAL A 178 9.72 0.03 11.76
CA VAL A 178 10.75 1.06 11.50
C VAL A 178 11.37 0.95 10.11
N GLN A 179 11.27 -0.22 9.48
CA GLN A 179 11.76 -0.46 8.13
C GLN A 179 10.68 -1.21 7.36
N LEU A 180 10.41 -0.73 6.15
CA LEU A 180 9.45 -1.34 5.25
C LEU A 180 9.83 -0.98 3.82
N ASN A 181 9.64 -1.91 2.89
CA ASN A 181 9.78 -1.66 1.46
C ASN A 181 8.89 -2.65 0.69
N GLY A 182 8.14 -2.16 -0.28
CA GLY A 182 7.06 -2.91 -0.93
C GLY A 182 5.72 -2.72 -0.21
N ILE A 183 4.78 -3.60 -0.54
CA ILE A 183 3.42 -3.59 -0.01
C ILE A 183 3.29 -4.60 1.13
N HIS A 184 2.94 -4.13 2.33
CA HIS A 184 2.83 -4.97 3.52
C HIS A 184 1.68 -4.54 4.42
N ASN A 185 1.05 -5.49 5.11
CA ASN A 185 0.23 -5.21 6.28
C ASN A 185 1.18 -4.76 7.42
N ALA A 186 1.25 -3.46 7.66
CA ALA A 186 2.14 -2.86 8.67
C ALA A 186 1.56 -2.98 10.08
N VAL A 187 0.23 -2.96 10.19
CA VAL A 187 -0.53 -3.30 11.39
C VAL A 187 -1.63 -4.26 10.99
N ASP A 188 -1.84 -5.32 11.77
CA ASP A 188 -2.88 -6.31 11.53
C ASP A 188 -3.46 -6.78 12.87
N ASN A 189 -4.71 -6.43 13.14
CA ASN A 189 -5.42 -6.79 14.37
C ASN A 189 -6.93 -6.92 14.10
N SER A 190 -7.71 -7.30 15.12
CA SER A 190 -9.15 -7.54 14.97
C SER A 190 -9.98 -6.29 14.65
N ALA A 191 -9.47 -5.09 14.93
CA ALA A 191 -10.17 -3.83 14.68
C ALA A 191 -9.90 -3.28 13.27
N TYR A 192 -8.67 -3.43 12.77
CA TYR A 192 -8.30 -3.00 11.42
C TYR A 192 -6.98 -3.63 10.96
N THR A 193 -6.78 -3.63 9.64
CA THR A 193 -5.48 -3.85 9.00
C THR A 193 -5.03 -2.55 8.33
N LEU A 194 -3.82 -2.07 8.61
CA LEU A 194 -3.19 -0.95 7.91
C LEU A 194 -2.13 -1.50 6.95
N ARG A 195 -2.45 -1.51 5.66
CA ARG A 195 -1.53 -1.91 4.60
C ARG A 195 -0.85 -0.68 4.02
N LEU A 196 0.46 -0.74 3.83
CA LEU A 196 1.27 0.36 3.32
C LEU A 196 2.02 -0.08 2.06
N ASN A 197 2.22 0.84 1.13
CA ASN A 197 3.20 0.73 0.05
C ASN A 197 4.35 1.70 0.32
N VAL A 198 5.53 1.20 0.67
CA VAL A 198 6.75 2.01 0.88
C VAL A 198 7.73 1.72 -0.23
N LYS A 199 8.24 2.75 -0.89
CA LYS A 199 9.22 2.61 -1.97
C LYS A 199 10.29 3.68 -1.83
N ASN A 200 11.56 3.28 -1.91
CA ASN A 200 12.71 4.19 -1.83
C ASN A 200 12.72 5.08 -0.57
N GLY A 201 12.19 4.58 0.56
CA GLY A 201 12.09 5.33 1.81
C GLY A 201 10.89 6.29 1.89
N ASP A 202 10.06 6.36 0.85
CA ASP A 202 8.86 7.17 0.81
C ASP A 202 7.60 6.30 0.94
N LEU A 203 6.61 6.79 1.68
CA LEU A 203 5.29 6.19 1.71
C LEU A 203 4.53 6.63 0.45
N MET A 204 4.15 5.68 -0.40
CA MET A 204 3.46 5.95 -1.66
C MET A 204 1.94 5.98 -1.50
N GLY A 205 1.42 5.11 -0.64
CA GLY A 205 -0.01 4.98 -0.37
C GLY A 205 -0.27 4.06 0.80
N ALA A 206 -1.49 4.10 1.32
CA ALA A 206 -1.95 3.22 2.39
C ALA A 206 -3.39 2.78 2.16
N THR A 207 -3.76 1.64 2.73
CA THR A 207 -5.14 1.16 2.79
C THR A 207 -5.43 0.73 4.22
N MET A 208 -6.46 1.33 4.83
CA MET A 208 -7.05 0.80 6.05
C MET A 208 -8.23 -0.11 5.70
N MET A 209 -8.17 -1.36 6.14
CA MET A 209 -9.24 -2.35 6.00
C MET A 209 -9.90 -2.52 7.36
N ILE A 210 -11.21 -2.33 7.43
CA ILE A 210 -11.97 -2.38 8.68
C ILE A 210 -13.06 -3.43 8.55
N PRO A 211 -13.01 -4.52 9.34
CA PRO A 211 -14.09 -5.49 9.36
C PRO A 211 -15.41 -4.83 9.79
N VAL A 212 -16.50 -5.09 9.07
CA VAL A 212 -17.82 -4.51 9.38
C VAL A 212 -18.28 -4.87 10.80
N LYS A 213 -17.85 -6.03 11.32
CA LYS A 213 -18.09 -6.45 12.71
C LYS A 213 -17.45 -5.53 13.74
N SER A 214 -16.33 -4.89 13.42
CA SER A 214 -15.59 -4.01 14.34
C SER A 214 -16.36 -2.74 14.67
N PHE A 215 -17.27 -2.28 13.80
CA PHE A 215 -18.15 -1.14 14.09
C PHE A 215 -19.25 -1.46 15.12
N LYS A 216 -19.56 -2.75 15.35
CA LYS A 216 -20.52 -3.17 16.39
C LYS A 216 -19.88 -3.28 17.77
N ASP A 217 -18.56 -3.39 17.81
CA ASP A 217 -17.77 -3.44 19.04
C ASP A 217 -17.23 -2.04 19.35
N LYS A 218 -17.65 -1.48 20.49
CA LYS A 218 -17.27 -0.10 20.87
C LYS A 218 -15.76 0.08 21.02
N ALA A 219 -15.06 -0.92 21.54
CA ALA A 219 -13.62 -0.85 21.76
C ALA A 219 -12.86 -0.91 20.42
N GLN A 220 -13.27 -1.80 19.52
CA GLN A 220 -12.67 -1.91 18.19
C GLN A 220 -12.97 -0.67 17.33
N ALA A 221 -14.20 -0.15 17.38
CA ALA A 221 -14.56 1.09 16.70
C ALA A 221 -13.71 2.28 17.19
N GLN A 222 -13.52 2.39 18.51
CA GLN A 222 -12.65 3.42 19.11
C GLN A 222 -11.18 3.23 18.73
N GLN A 223 -10.70 1.98 18.70
CA GLN A 223 -9.33 1.66 18.28
C GLN A 223 -9.08 2.05 16.83
N PHE A 224 -10.00 1.72 15.92
CA PHE A 224 -9.97 2.19 14.53
C PHE A 224 -9.99 3.72 14.44
N GLY A 225 -10.96 4.39 15.09
CA GLY A 225 -11.09 5.85 15.00
C GLY A 225 -9.85 6.58 15.50
N THR A 226 -9.23 6.07 16.57
CA THR A 226 -7.96 6.58 17.09
C THR A 226 -6.84 6.38 16.07
N ALA A 227 -6.67 5.15 15.54
CA ALA A 227 -5.62 4.85 14.57
C ALA A 227 -5.77 5.69 13.28
N PHE A 228 -7.00 5.86 12.79
CA PHE A 228 -7.30 6.65 11.59
C PHE A 228 -7.00 8.14 11.78
N ALA A 229 -7.39 8.72 12.92
CA ALA A 229 -7.09 10.11 13.24
C ALA A 229 -5.58 10.35 13.42
N LEU A 230 -4.88 9.48 14.16
CA LEU A 230 -3.44 9.58 14.38
C LEU A 230 -2.65 9.39 13.08
N PHE A 231 -3.03 8.43 12.24
CA PHE A 231 -2.36 8.21 10.96
C PHE A 231 -2.56 9.41 10.03
N SER A 232 -3.79 9.92 9.93
CA SER A 232 -4.09 11.14 9.18
C SER A 232 -3.25 12.34 9.65
N GLN A 233 -3.12 12.51 10.97
CA GLN A 233 -2.27 13.55 11.55
C GLN A 233 -0.79 13.34 11.23
N ALA A 234 -0.30 12.10 11.24
CA ALA A 234 1.09 11.78 10.89
C ALA A 234 1.41 12.13 9.42
N LEU A 235 0.41 12.04 8.53
CA LEU A 235 0.48 12.43 7.13
C LEU A 235 0.34 13.95 6.89
N GLY A 236 0.05 14.72 7.95
CA GLY A 236 -0.13 16.18 7.88
C GLY A 236 -1.56 16.64 7.62
N ALA A 237 -2.55 15.75 7.64
CA ALA A 237 -3.96 16.11 7.61
C ALA A 237 -4.48 16.47 9.01
N ASN A 238 -5.64 17.11 9.08
CA ASN A 238 -6.37 17.34 10.33
C ASN A 238 -7.17 16.08 10.68
N GLY A 239 -6.61 15.23 11.55
CA GLY A 239 -7.20 13.94 11.90
C GLY A 239 -8.63 14.02 12.45
N LYS A 240 -8.97 15.07 13.22
CA LYS A 240 -10.33 15.27 13.74
C LYS A 240 -11.33 15.58 12.62
N GLN A 241 -10.95 16.50 11.73
CA GLN A 241 -11.79 16.86 10.59
C GLN A 241 -11.99 15.67 9.66
N VAL A 242 -10.92 14.94 9.34
CA VAL A 242 -10.99 13.74 8.49
C VAL A 242 -11.89 12.68 9.12
N MET A 243 -11.81 12.43 10.43
CA MET A 243 -12.70 11.50 11.12
C MET A 243 -14.17 11.96 11.05
N HIS A 244 -14.44 13.25 11.26
CA HIS A 244 -15.79 13.79 11.17
C HIS A 244 -16.39 13.65 9.76
N GLU A 245 -15.60 13.95 8.73
CA GLU A 245 -16.01 13.78 7.34
C GLU A 245 -16.20 12.29 6.98
N PHE A 246 -15.36 11.41 7.53
CA PHE A 246 -15.51 9.96 7.39
C PHE A 246 -16.83 9.47 7.98
N GLU A 247 -17.16 9.85 9.22
CA GLU A 247 -18.44 9.51 9.86
C GLU A 247 -19.62 10.03 9.04
N SER A 248 -19.58 11.29 8.62
CA SER A 248 -20.62 11.90 7.79
C SER A 248 -20.82 11.17 6.46
N LYS A 249 -19.73 10.83 5.77
CA LYS A 249 -19.77 10.12 4.48
C LYS A 249 -20.14 8.64 4.64
N THR A 250 -19.87 8.01 5.76
CA THR A 250 -20.24 6.60 5.99
C THR A 250 -21.64 6.45 6.57
N LYS A 251 -22.24 7.52 7.11
CA LYS A 251 -23.61 7.54 7.60
C LYS A 251 -24.60 7.17 6.48
N ASN A 252 -25.52 6.26 6.79
CA ASN A 252 -26.62 5.83 5.92
C ASN A 252 -26.20 5.23 4.57
N GLN A 253 -24.96 4.73 4.42
CA GLN A 253 -24.56 4.05 3.20
C GLN A 253 -25.29 2.72 3.04
N ASP A 254 -25.80 2.50 1.82
CA ASP A 254 -26.35 1.21 1.42
C ASP A 254 -25.19 0.21 1.29
N LYS A 255 -25.28 -0.89 2.04
CA LYS A 255 -24.25 -1.95 2.09
C LYS A 255 -24.07 -2.68 0.76
N THR A 256 -24.91 -2.38 -0.24
CA THR A 256 -24.87 -2.95 -1.59
C THR A 256 -24.20 -2.04 -2.62
N GLN A 257 -23.90 -0.78 -2.31
CA GLN A 257 -23.32 0.16 -3.27
C GLN A 257 -21.80 0.30 -3.16
N THR A 258 -21.12 0.17 -4.29
CA THR A 258 -19.66 0.33 -4.45
C THR A 258 -19.26 1.78 -4.72
N THR A 259 -19.96 2.77 -4.14
CA THR A 259 -19.70 4.19 -4.42
C THR A 259 -18.50 4.71 -3.63
N SER A 260 -17.43 5.09 -4.34
CA SER A 260 -16.21 5.69 -3.77
C SER A 260 -16.47 7.10 -3.28
N LYS A 261 -16.63 7.28 -1.96
CA LYS A 261 -16.71 8.62 -1.36
C LYS A 261 -15.29 9.14 -1.11
N THR A 262 -15.01 10.36 -1.53
CA THR A 262 -13.68 10.97 -1.38
C THR A 262 -13.70 12.08 -0.32
N ILE A 263 -12.67 12.09 0.53
CA ILE A 263 -12.30 13.19 1.43
C ILE A 263 -10.95 13.72 0.96
N ILE A 264 -10.77 15.04 0.92
CA ILE A 264 -9.46 15.66 0.68
C ILE A 264 -9.17 16.63 1.82
N ASN A 265 -8.06 16.43 2.50
CA ASN A 265 -7.62 17.30 3.60
C ASN A 265 -6.11 17.54 3.52
N HIS A 266 -5.68 18.80 3.44
CA HIS A 266 -4.27 19.19 3.31
C HIS A 266 -3.48 18.41 2.23
N GLY A 267 -4.13 18.17 1.08
CA GLY A 267 -3.52 17.45 -0.04
C GLY A 267 -3.39 15.93 0.17
N ILE A 268 -4.06 15.37 1.17
CA ILE A 268 -4.22 13.92 1.37
C ILE A 268 -5.63 13.54 0.93
N LYS A 269 -5.73 12.54 0.04
CA LYS A 269 -6.98 12.00 -0.50
C LYS A 269 -7.31 10.70 0.22
N TYR A 270 -8.56 10.55 0.63
CA TYR A 270 -9.12 9.34 1.23
C TYR A 270 -10.30 8.88 0.38
N SER A 271 -10.15 7.77 -0.33
CA SER A 271 -11.24 7.12 -1.07
C SER A 271 -11.82 5.99 -0.23
N ILE A 272 -13.13 5.98 -0.04
CA ILE A 272 -13.82 5.02 0.82
C ILE A 272 -14.59 4.03 -0.06
N GLY A 273 -14.20 2.75 0.00
CA GLY A 273 -14.90 1.64 -0.64
C GLY A 273 -15.61 0.74 0.38
N PHE A 274 -16.75 0.17 0.01
CA PHE A 274 -17.53 -0.71 0.87
C PHE A 274 -17.66 -2.10 0.25
N SER A 275 -17.60 -3.13 1.09
CA SER A 275 -18.00 -4.50 0.77
C SER A 275 -18.93 -5.02 1.87
N THR A 276 -19.43 -6.25 1.71
CA THR A 276 -20.33 -6.89 2.69
C THR A 276 -19.62 -7.20 4.01
N THR A 277 -18.30 -7.38 4.01
CA THR A 277 -17.52 -7.81 5.19
C THR A 277 -16.48 -6.79 5.65
N GLU A 278 -16.00 -5.93 4.76
CA GLU A 278 -14.93 -4.97 5.03
C GLU A 278 -15.24 -3.58 4.42
N LEU A 279 -14.83 -2.54 5.14
CA LEU A 279 -14.72 -1.18 4.64
C LEU A 279 -13.25 -0.90 4.30
N TYR A 280 -12.99 -0.27 3.16
CA TYR A 280 -11.66 0.10 2.70
C TYR A 280 -11.52 1.61 2.68
N VAL A 281 -10.45 2.13 3.28
CA VAL A 281 -10.05 3.54 3.14
C VAL A 281 -8.70 3.58 2.46
N TYR A 282 -8.69 4.00 1.20
CA TYR A 282 -7.49 4.17 0.41
C TYR A 282 -6.96 5.59 0.57
N ILE A 283 -5.71 5.72 0.97
CA ILE A 283 -5.07 6.98 1.35
C ILE A 283 -3.91 7.22 0.40
N THR A 284 -4.00 8.30 -0.39
CA THR A 284 -2.95 8.72 -1.32
C THR A 284 -2.74 10.22 -1.26
N LYS A 285 -1.68 10.72 -1.89
CA LYS A 285 -1.57 12.15 -2.14
C LYS A 285 -2.61 12.57 -3.21
N ALA A 286 -3.21 13.75 -3.04
CA ALA A 286 -4.14 14.36 -4.00
C ALA A 286 -3.41 14.96 -5.21
#